data_AF-A0A1W9MPX2-F1
#
_entry.id   AF-A0A1W9MPX2-F1
#
_cell.length_a   1.000
_cell.length_b   1.000
_cell.length_c   1.000
_cell.angle_alpha   90.00
_cell.angle_beta   90.00
_cell.angle_gamma   90.00
#
_symmetry.space_group_name_H-M   'P 1'
#
loop_
_entity.id
_entity.type
_entity.pdbx_description
1 polymer ?
#
loop_
_entity_poly.entity_id
_entity_poly.type
_entity_poly.pdbx_seq_one_letter_code
_entity_poly.pdbx_strand_id
1 'polypeptide(L)'
;MIDDRKYNYTKKGSIKGVEVRGEVILGVLEAMARTVLREISTKNALELLGKCGISEIKQGCWYPLESFISALNQISKEGRANTLKLIGASVVNIAKWPNINTLSEALYSLDVSYHMNHRRDGKELFDSKNGKIIEGKIGHCMIIPPKKGENKVVYINSSFYPCDFDFGMTSELVKKFKPKNCNHFAISRHDIGECKSP
;
A
#
# COMPACT_ATOMS: atom_id res chain seq x y z
N MET A 1 -9.02 -11.23 -23.83
CA MET A 1 -8.53 -12.11 -22.77
C MET A 1 -7.30 -11.44 -22.19
N ILE A 2 -7.34 -11.01 -20.93
CA ILE A 2 -6.11 -10.65 -20.21
C ILE A 2 -5.41 -11.98 -19.97
N ASP A 3 -4.17 -12.10 -20.43
CA ASP A 3 -3.41 -13.34 -20.29
C ASP A 3 -2.98 -13.47 -18.82
N ASP A 4 -3.73 -14.27 -18.06
CA ASP A 4 -3.45 -14.58 -16.65
C ASP A 4 -2.03 -15.14 -16.45
N ARG A 5 -1.36 -15.58 -17.52
CA ARG A 5 0.03 -16.08 -17.53
C ARG A 5 1.09 -14.97 -17.53
N LYS A 6 0.74 -13.70 -17.78
CA LYS A 6 1.71 -12.58 -17.68
C LYS A 6 1.99 -12.16 -16.24
N TYR A 7 1.12 -12.51 -15.32
CA TYR A 7 1.31 -12.32 -13.89
C TYR A 7 1.77 -13.64 -13.31
N ASN A 8 3.00 -14.03 -13.65
CA ASN A 8 3.72 -15.02 -12.84
C ASN A 8 3.77 -14.43 -11.43
N TYR A 9 2.82 -14.82 -10.57
CA TYR A 9 2.79 -14.46 -9.18
C TYR A 9 4.10 -14.95 -8.58
N THR A 10 5.09 -14.07 -8.51
CA THR A 10 6.36 -14.43 -7.91
C THR A 10 6.05 -14.83 -6.48
N LYS A 11 6.43 -16.06 -6.14
CA LYS A 11 6.26 -16.59 -4.80
C LYS A 11 7.00 -15.64 -3.86
N LYS A 12 6.25 -14.92 -3.02
CA LYS A 12 6.82 -14.01 -2.03
C LYS A 12 7.87 -14.76 -1.20
N GLY A 13 9.03 -14.13 -1.04
CA GLY A 13 10.18 -14.67 -0.32
C GLY A 13 10.19 -14.19 1.13
N SER A 14 11.37 -14.13 1.73
CA SER A 14 11.56 -13.41 2.99
C SER A 14 11.54 -11.91 2.74
N ILE A 15 11.02 -11.11 3.67
CA ILE A 15 11.15 -9.65 3.70
C ILE A 15 12.37 -9.17 4.50
N LYS A 16 13.20 -10.09 4.99
CA LYS A 16 14.49 -9.75 5.60
C LYS A 16 15.37 -9.01 4.59
N GLY A 17 16.01 -7.93 5.05
CA GLY A 17 16.84 -7.06 4.19
C GLY A 17 16.06 -6.21 3.18
N VAL A 18 14.72 -6.20 3.27
CA VAL A 18 13.88 -5.27 2.51
C VAL A 18 13.62 -4.04 3.35
N GLU A 19 13.67 -2.89 2.71
CA GLU A 19 13.37 -1.61 3.33
C GLU A 19 12.21 -0.92 2.60
N VAL A 20 11.45 -0.14 3.35
CA VAL A 20 10.38 0.73 2.87
C VAL A 20 10.79 2.19 3.06
N ARG A 21 10.36 3.03 2.13
CA ARG A 21 10.65 4.46 2.13
C ARG A 21 9.90 5.17 3.27
N GLY A 22 10.54 6.14 3.92
CA GLY A 22 9.99 6.89 5.07
C GLY A 22 8.65 7.57 4.79
N GLU A 23 8.42 8.04 3.56
CA GLU A 23 7.15 8.57 3.06
C GLU A 23 5.96 7.65 3.33
N VAL A 24 6.14 6.34 3.17
CA VAL A 24 5.09 5.36 3.43
C VAL A 24 4.78 5.27 4.93
N ILE A 25 5.80 5.34 5.78
CA ILE A 25 5.64 5.30 7.24
C ILE A 25 5.02 6.60 7.76
N LEU A 26 5.36 7.74 7.18
CA LEU A 26 4.73 9.03 7.49
C LEU A 26 3.22 9.02 7.24
N GLY A 27 2.73 8.16 6.34
CA GLY A 27 1.29 7.90 6.17
C GLY A 27 0.57 7.46 7.45
N VAL A 28 1.27 6.80 8.39
CA VAL A 28 0.71 6.49 9.71
C VAL A 28 0.46 7.76 10.51
N LEU A 29 1.46 8.64 10.59
CA LEU A 29 1.37 9.88 11.37
C LEU A 29 0.33 10.82 10.77
N GLU A 30 0.29 10.92 9.45
CA GLU A 30 -0.73 11.69 8.72
C GLU A 30 -2.15 11.22 9.03
N ALA A 31 -2.38 9.90 9.02
CA ALA A 31 -3.68 9.34 9.37
C ALA A 31 -4.06 9.68 10.82
N MET A 32 -3.10 9.60 11.74
CA MET A 32 -3.35 9.85 13.16
C MET A 32 -3.55 11.33 13.47
N ALA A 33 -2.87 12.22 12.74
CA ALA A 33 -3.03 13.66 12.87
C ALA A 33 -4.43 14.16 12.45
N ARG A 34 -5.16 13.36 11.65
CA ARG A 34 -6.52 13.65 11.19
C ARG A 34 -7.61 13.16 12.14
N THR A 35 -7.26 12.47 13.22
CA THR A 35 -8.24 12.03 14.22
C THR A 35 -8.57 13.17 15.19
N VAL A 36 -9.72 13.07 15.86
CA VAL A 36 -10.14 14.05 16.89
C VAL A 36 -9.12 14.17 18.02
N LEU A 37 -8.47 13.05 18.37
CA LEU A 37 -7.43 12.98 19.41
C LEU A 37 -6.03 13.03 18.78
N ARG A 38 -5.76 13.99 17.89
CA ARG A 38 -4.54 14.05 17.07
C ARG A 38 -3.25 13.89 17.88
N GLU A 39 -3.10 14.58 19.01
CA GLU A 39 -1.85 14.60 19.80
C GLU A 39 -1.60 13.25 20.46
N ILE A 40 -2.64 12.69 21.08
CA ILE A 40 -2.58 11.37 21.74
C ILE A 40 -2.40 10.28 20.68
N SER A 41 -3.13 10.36 19.57
CA SER A 41 -3.08 9.37 18.49
C SER A 41 -1.72 9.34 17.80
N THR A 42 -1.15 10.53 17.54
CA THR A 42 0.20 10.66 16.96
C THR A 42 1.27 10.16 17.94
N LYS A 43 1.17 10.51 19.23
CA LYS A 43 2.08 10.00 20.26
C LYS A 43 2.05 8.47 20.35
N ASN A 44 0.85 7.89 20.40
CA ASN A 44 0.68 6.44 20.47
C ASN A 44 1.23 5.74 19.22
N ALA A 45 1.06 6.32 18.03
CA ALA A 45 1.64 5.79 16.81
C ALA A 45 3.17 5.85 16.82
N LEU A 46 3.78 6.95 17.29
CA LEU A 46 5.23 7.05 17.45
C LEU A 46 5.76 6.02 18.47
N GLU A 47 5.05 5.82 19.58
CA GLU A 47 5.43 4.80 20.57
C GLU A 47 5.35 3.38 19.98
N LEU A 48 4.27 3.06 19.25
CA LEU A 48 4.12 1.77 18.57
C LEU A 48 5.22 1.54 17.53
N LEU A 49 5.50 2.53 16.69
CA LEU A 49 6.57 2.46 15.69
C LEU A 49 7.93 2.28 16.38
N GLY A 50 8.18 3.00 17.48
CA GLY A 50 9.39 2.87 18.30
C GLY A 50 9.56 1.47 18.88
N LYS A 51 8.50 0.86 19.43
CA LYS A 51 8.48 -0.53 19.90
C LYS A 51 8.79 -1.55 18.80
N CYS A 52 8.51 -1.21 17.54
CA CYS A 52 8.83 -2.03 16.38
C CYS A 52 10.21 -1.74 15.77
N GLY A 53 10.99 -0.82 16.36
CA GLY A 53 12.32 -0.44 15.88
C GLY A 53 12.33 0.67 14.83
N ILE A 54 11.26 1.46 14.73
CA ILE A 54 11.18 2.63 13.84
C ILE A 54 11.13 3.91 14.68
N SER A 55 12.17 4.74 14.55
CA SER A 55 12.26 6.05 15.18
C SER A 55 12.76 7.09 14.19
N GLU A 56 12.63 8.38 14.54
CA GLU A 56 13.11 9.51 13.73
C GLU A 56 12.73 9.42 12.24
N ILE A 57 11.45 9.21 11.97
CA ILE A 57 10.94 9.01 10.61
C ILE A 57 11.17 10.28 9.77
N LYS A 58 11.92 10.15 8.69
CA LYS A 58 12.32 11.25 7.80
C LYS A 58 12.01 10.87 6.35
N GLN A 59 11.60 11.87 5.58
CA GLN A 59 11.39 11.73 4.14
C GLN A 59 12.71 11.36 3.44
N GLY A 60 12.66 10.46 2.46
CA GLY A 60 13.83 10.00 1.71
C GLY A 60 14.73 9.01 2.45
N CYS A 61 14.49 8.75 3.73
CA CYS A 61 15.15 7.69 4.48
C CYS A 61 14.47 6.34 4.25
N TRP A 62 15.17 5.27 4.62
CA TRP A 62 14.73 3.89 4.43
C TRP A 62 14.71 3.17 5.77
N TYR A 63 13.70 2.33 5.95
CA TYR A 63 13.40 1.67 7.22
C TYR A 63 13.10 0.19 6.97
N PRO A 64 13.44 -0.73 7.89
CA PRO A 64 13.17 -2.14 7.70
C PRO A 64 11.68 -2.41 7.45
N LEU A 65 11.36 -3.10 6.34
CA LEU A 65 9.98 -3.46 6.03
C LEU A 65 9.40 -4.38 7.12
N GLU A 66 10.20 -5.28 7.68
CA GLU A 66 9.79 -6.15 8.80
C GLU A 66 9.26 -5.36 10.00
N SER A 67 9.94 -4.28 10.37
CA SER A 67 9.52 -3.40 11.46
C SER A 67 8.18 -2.72 11.14
N PHE A 68 8.00 -2.26 9.90
CA PHE A 68 6.76 -1.59 9.52
C PHE A 68 5.57 -2.55 9.46
N ILE A 69 5.78 -3.75 8.89
CA ILE A 69 4.77 -4.81 8.87
C ILE A 69 4.42 -5.25 10.30
N SER A 70 5.40 -5.32 11.20
CA SER A 70 5.14 -5.60 12.62
C SER A 70 4.22 -4.55 13.26
N ALA A 71 4.46 -3.26 13.01
CA ALA A 71 3.61 -2.18 13.51
C ALA A 71 2.18 -2.28 12.97
N LEU A 72 2.01 -2.49 11.66
CA LEU A 72 0.68 -2.62 11.04
C LEU A 72 -0.06 -3.86 11.57
N ASN A 73 0.63 -4.97 11.79
CA ASN A 73 0.04 -6.18 12.36
C ASN A 73 -0.41 -5.99 13.82
N GLN A 74 0.28 -5.18 14.61
CA GLN A 74 -0.17 -4.83 15.96
C GLN A 74 -1.48 -4.03 15.92
N ILE A 75 -1.60 -3.04 15.02
CA ILE A 75 -2.85 -2.30 14.80
C ILE A 75 -3.98 -3.26 14.36
N SER A 76 -3.67 -4.22 13.49
CA SER A 76 -4.63 -5.23 13.03
C SER A 76 -5.14 -6.10 14.18
N LYS A 77 -4.26 -6.59 15.05
CA LYS A 77 -4.60 -7.43 16.22
C LYS A 77 -5.49 -6.72 17.24
N GLU A 78 -5.41 -5.40 17.33
CA GLU A 78 -6.29 -4.59 18.17
C GLU A 78 -7.70 -4.40 17.56
N GLY A 79 -8.03 -5.07 16.46
CA GLY A 79 -9.32 -4.96 15.78
C GLY A 79 -9.52 -3.61 15.06
N ARG A 80 -8.45 -2.84 14.84
CA ARG A 80 -8.53 -1.46 14.31
C ARG A 80 -8.51 -1.43 12.79
N ALA A 81 -9.42 -2.16 12.14
CA ALA A 81 -9.54 -2.23 10.68
C ALA A 81 -9.71 -0.83 10.04
N ASN A 82 -10.50 0.05 10.65
CA ASN A 82 -10.69 1.42 10.14
C ASN A 82 -9.40 2.26 10.22
N THR A 83 -8.59 2.07 11.26
CA THR A 83 -7.28 2.72 11.37
C THR A 83 -6.37 2.30 10.22
N LEU A 84 -6.30 1.01 9.90
CA LEU A 84 -5.51 0.52 8.77
C LEU A 84 -5.98 1.12 7.44
N LYS A 85 -7.30 1.22 7.22
CA LYS A 85 -7.87 1.87 6.02
C LYS A 85 -7.46 3.35 5.92
N LEU A 86 -7.51 4.09 7.03
CA LEU A 86 -7.08 5.49 7.08
C LEU A 86 -5.59 5.64 6.81
N ILE A 87 -4.76 4.75 7.34
CA ILE A 87 -3.33 4.72 7.08
C ILE A 87 -3.07 4.48 5.60
N GLY A 88 -3.68 3.45 5.00
CA GLY A 88 -3.54 3.16 3.57
C GLY A 88 -3.96 4.34 2.70
N ALA A 89 -5.10 4.97 2.99
CA ALA A 89 -5.54 6.17 2.29
C ALA A 89 -4.53 7.33 2.40
N SER A 90 -3.91 7.50 3.57
CA SER A 90 -2.90 8.55 3.79
C SER A 90 -1.61 8.29 3.02
N VAL A 91 -1.19 7.02 2.90
CA VAL A 91 -0.02 6.62 2.09
C VAL A 91 -0.16 7.04 0.63
N VAL A 92 -1.35 6.93 0.04
CA VAL A 92 -1.59 7.36 -1.36
C VAL A 92 -1.22 8.84 -1.60
N ASN A 93 -1.32 9.68 -0.57
CA ASN A 93 -1.05 11.11 -0.70
C ASN A 93 0.41 11.50 -0.45
N ILE A 94 1.23 10.60 0.13
CA ILE A 94 2.59 10.92 0.58
C ILE A 94 3.64 10.05 -0.14
N ALA A 95 3.32 8.80 -0.45
CA ALA A 95 4.23 7.88 -1.13
C ALA A 95 4.64 8.39 -2.51
N LYS A 96 5.76 7.87 -3.02
CA LYS A 96 6.24 8.18 -4.37
C LYS A 96 5.38 7.46 -5.41
N TRP A 97 4.81 8.19 -6.36
CA TRP A 97 4.02 7.63 -7.47
C TRP A 97 4.66 8.00 -8.82
N PRO A 98 4.42 7.21 -9.89
CA PRO A 98 4.63 7.71 -11.24
C PRO A 98 3.64 8.85 -11.54
N ASN A 99 3.85 9.55 -12.67
CA ASN A 99 2.88 10.54 -13.12
C ASN A 99 1.58 9.84 -13.54
N ILE A 100 0.43 10.28 -13.01
CA ILE A 100 -0.87 9.63 -13.19
C ILE A 100 -1.90 10.72 -13.48
N ASN A 101 -2.63 10.58 -14.58
CA ASN A 101 -3.65 11.55 -15.01
C ASN A 101 -5.05 10.93 -15.10
N THR A 102 -5.15 9.60 -15.18
CA THR A 102 -6.42 8.88 -15.35
C THR A 102 -6.61 7.80 -14.28
N LEU A 103 -7.86 7.37 -14.09
CA LEU A 103 -8.16 6.22 -13.22
C LEU A 103 -7.44 4.96 -13.68
N SER A 104 -7.42 4.68 -14.99
CA SER A 104 -6.77 3.48 -15.50
C SER A 104 -5.27 3.47 -15.19
N GLU A 105 -4.59 4.60 -15.40
CA GLU A 105 -3.18 4.76 -15.01
C GLU A 105 -3.00 4.59 -13.51
N ALA A 106 -3.89 5.14 -12.69
CA ALA A 106 -3.82 5.02 -11.23
C ALA A 106 -3.87 3.55 -10.78
N LEU A 107 -4.83 2.78 -11.31
CA LEU A 107 -5.01 1.37 -10.97
C LEU A 107 -3.80 0.52 -11.40
N TYR A 108 -3.24 0.77 -12.60
CA TYR A 108 -2.04 0.08 -13.07
C TYR A 108 -0.77 0.51 -12.32
N SER A 109 -0.72 1.76 -11.84
CA SER A 109 0.45 2.31 -11.15
C SER A 109 0.64 1.76 -9.74
N LEU A 110 -0.33 1.06 -9.17
CA LEU A 110 -0.27 0.56 -7.81
C LEU A 110 0.95 -0.35 -7.59
N ASP A 111 1.18 -1.33 -8.47
CA ASP A 111 2.31 -2.24 -8.36
C ASP A 111 3.65 -1.53 -8.63
N VAL A 112 3.64 -0.55 -9.54
CA VAL A 112 4.82 0.29 -9.83
C VAL A 112 5.19 1.13 -8.62
N SER A 113 4.22 1.84 -8.03
CA SER A 113 4.39 2.65 -6.83
C SER A 113 4.83 1.79 -5.64
N TYR A 114 4.25 0.60 -5.49
CA TYR A 114 4.67 -0.37 -4.49
C TYR A 114 6.18 -0.64 -4.60
N HIS A 115 6.68 -0.98 -5.79
CA HIS A 115 8.10 -1.23 -5.99
C HIS A 115 8.99 0.04 -5.94
N MET A 116 8.46 1.22 -6.30
CA MET A 116 9.16 2.51 -6.17
C MET A 116 9.43 2.93 -4.72
N ASN A 117 8.63 2.45 -3.78
CA ASN A 117 8.74 2.76 -2.37
C ASN A 117 9.44 1.64 -1.56
N HIS A 118 10.03 0.66 -2.24
CA HIS A 118 10.78 -0.42 -1.62
C HIS A 118 12.18 -0.55 -2.21
N ARG A 119 13.11 -1.03 -1.39
CA ARG A 119 14.45 -1.42 -1.83
C ARG A 119 14.87 -2.71 -1.14
N ARG A 120 15.81 -3.41 -1.75
CA ARG A 120 16.53 -4.54 -1.13
C ARG A 120 18.01 -4.33 -1.30
N ASP A 121 18.78 -4.58 -0.24
CA ASP A 121 20.25 -4.48 -0.25
C ASP A 121 20.72 -3.12 -0.83
N GLY A 122 20.03 -2.05 -0.45
CA GLY A 122 20.31 -0.68 -0.92
C GLY A 122 19.80 -0.33 -2.33
N LYS A 123 19.22 -1.27 -3.09
CA LYS A 123 18.77 -1.05 -4.47
C LYS A 123 17.24 -0.94 -4.56
N GLU A 124 16.74 0.18 -5.08
CA GLU A 124 15.30 0.39 -5.34
C GLU A 124 14.75 -0.72 -6.24
N LEU A 125 13.53 -1.17 -5.95
CA LEU A 125 12.87 -2.24 -6.70
C LEU A 125 12.15 -1.75 -7.96
N PHE A 126 12.35 -0.48 -8.32
CA PHE A 126 11.91 0.08 -9.58
C PHE A 126 13.05 0.86 -10.23
N ASP A 127 13.42 0.45 -11.44
CA ASP A 127 14.36 1.18 -12.28
C ASP A 127 13.62 2.28 -13.04
N SER A 128 13.74 3.52 -12.56
CA SER A 128 13.12 4.69 -13.18
C SER A 128 13.71 5.04 -14.56
N LYS A 129 14.93 4.58 -14.88
CA LYS A 129 15.55 4.85 -16.19
C LYS A 129 14.92 4.00 -17.28
N ASN A 130 14.64 2.74 -16.96
CA ASN A 130 14.11 1.76 -17.91
C ASN A 130 12.60 1.48 -17.74
N GLY A 131 11.98 2.05 -16.70
CA GLY A 131 10.56 1.83 -16.38
C GLY A 131 10.26 0.39 -15.98
N LYS A 132 11.21 -0.31 -15.34
CA LYS A 132 11.11 -1.74 -15.04
C LYS A 132 11.08 -2.02 -13.55
N ILE A 133 10.16 -2.87 -13.13
CA ILE A 133 10.18 -3.48 -11.80
C ILE A 133 11.36 -4.45 -11.71
N ILE A 134 12.11 -4.36 -10.61
CA ILE A 134 13.17 -5.28 -10.23
C ILE A 134 12.59 -6.17 -9.13
N GLU A 135 12.56 -7.48 -9.36
CA GLU A 135 11.95 -8.42 -8.43
C GLU A 135 12.68 -8.45 -7.08
N GLY A 136 11.97 -8.05 -6.02
CA GLY A 136 12.46 -8.09 -4.63
C GLY A 136 11.99 -9.30 -3.84
N LYS A 137 11.17 -10.18 -4.41
CA LYS A 137 10.44 -11.26 -3.72
C LYS A 137 9.55 -10.72 -2.60
N ILE A 138 8.99 -9.52 -2.78
CA ILE A 138 8.09 -8.87 -1.81
C ILE A 138 6.61 -9.05 -2.16
N GLY A 139 6.34 -9.72 -3.29
CA GLY A 139 5.00 -9.91 -3.84
C GLY A 139 4.61 -8.76 -4.77
N HIS A 140 3.36 -8.77 -5.19
CA HIS A 140 2.77 -7.80 -6.11
C HIS A 140 1.40 -7.38 -5.62
N CYS A 141 0.99 -6.19 -6.05
CA CYS A 141 -0.26 -5.55 -5.67
C CYS A 141 -0.86 -4.88 -6.90
N MET A 142 -1.87 -5.51 -7.50
CA MET A 142 -2.40 -5.10 -8.80
C MET A 142 -3.92 -5.06 -8.81
N ILE A 143 -4.48 -4.21 -9.67
CA ILE A 143 -5.91 -4.14 -9.93
C ILE A 143 -6.13 -4.48 -11.40
N ILE A 144 -6.94 -5.51 -11.67
CA ILE A 144 -7.42 -5.84 -13.00
C ILE A 144 -8.61 -4.90 -13.30
N PRO A 145 -8.49 -4.03 -14.33
CA PRO A 145 -9.58 -3.13 -14.70
C PRO A 145 -10.84 -3.89 -15.17
N PRO A 146 -12.02 -3.27 -15.06
CA PRO A 146 -13.27 -3.91 -15.47
C PRO A 146 -13.30 -4.11 -16.99
N LYS A 147 -13.95 -5.17 -17.47
CA LYS A 147 -14.31 -5.23 -18.90
C LYS A 147 -15.40 -4.20 -19.19
N LYS A 148 -15.57 -3.84 -20.47
CA LYS A 148 -16.61 -2.91 -20.90
C LYS A 148 -17.99 -3.40 -20.40
N GLY A 149 -18.69 -2.56 -19.64
CA GLY A 149 -20.00 -2.87 -19.05
C GLY A 149 -19.95 -3.46 -17.65
N GLU A 150 -18.76 -3.79 -17.12
CA GLU A 150 -18.59 -4.22 -15.74
C GLU A 150 -18.35 -3.01 -14.82
N ASN A 151 -18.82 -3.10 -13.59
CA ASN A 151 -18.65 -2.09 -12.54
C ASN A 151 -17.80 -2.60 -11.36
N LYS A 152 -17.02 -3.67 -11.58
CA LYS A 152 -16.19 -4.32 -10.57
C LYS A 152 -14.77 -4.50 -11.07
N VAL A 153 -13.80 -4.36 -10.18
CA VAL A 153 -12.38 -4.63 -10.44
C VAL A 153 -11.92 -5.80 -9.58
N VAL A 154 -10.91 -6.53 -10.04
CA VAL A 154 -10.29 -7.60 -9.24
C VAL A 154 -8.99 -7.06 -8.66
N TYR A 155 -8.88 -7.06 -7.34
CA TYR A 155 -7.65 -6.73 -6.64
C TYR A 155 -6.88 -8.01 -6.34
N ILE A 156 -5.64 -8.10 -6.82
CA ILE A 156 -4.76 -9.24 -6.57
C ILE A 156 -3.59 -8.77 -5.74
N ASN A 157 -3.39 -9.43 -4.61
CA ASN A 157 -2.38 -9.07 -3.65
C ASN A 157 -1.62 -10.30 -3.17
N SER A 158 -0.30 -10.28 -3.33
CA SER A 158 0.61 -11.25 -2.74
C SER A 158 1.60 -10.61 -1.76
N SER A 159 1.41 -9.32 -1.42
CA SER A 159 2.29 -8.58 -0.52
C SER A 159 2.18 -9.05 0.95
N PHE A 160 2.94 -8.38 1.82
CA PHE A 160 2.96 -8.63 3.26
C PHE A 160 2.03 -7.72 4.05
N TYR A 161 1.38 -6.76 3.38
CA TYR A 161 0.55 -5.75 4.02
C TYR A 161 -0.81 -6.32 4.47
N PRO A 162 -1.40 -5.79 5.55
CA PRO A 162 -2.75 -6.17 5.95
C PRO A 162 -3.80 -5.75 4.92
N CYS A 163 -4.82 -6.58 4.72
CA CYS A 163 -5.85 -6.34 3.69
C CYS A 163 -6.63 -5.04 3.89
N ASP A 164 -6.83 -4.58 5.13
CA ASP A 164 -7.48 -3.30 5.42
C ASP A 164 -6.63 -2.09 5.05
N PHE A 165 -5.30 -2.21 5.13
CA PHE A 165 -4.39 -1.17 4.65
C PHE A 165 -4.46 -1.05 3.13
N ASP A 166 -4.40 -2.17 2.43
CA ASP A 166 -4.50 -2.20 0.95
C ASP A 166 -5.87 -1.72 0.45
N PHE A 167 -6.93 -2.06 1.17
CA PHE A 167 -8.28 -1.55 0.89
C PHE A 167 -8.34 -0.03 1.02
N GLY A 168 -7.69 0.54 2.05
CA GLY A 168 -7.56 1.98 2.24
C GLY A 168 -6.86 2.66 1.06
N MET A 169 -5.71 2.12 0.64
CA MET A 169 -4.97 2.64 -0.52
C MET A 169 -5.81 2.62 -1.80
N THR A 170 -6.42 1.47 -2.09
CA THR A 170 -7.22 1.28 -3.30
C THR A 170 -8.42 2.23 -3.31
N SER A 171 -9.06 2.41 -2.15
CA SER A 171 -10.19 3.32 -2.00
C SER A 171 -9.83 4.76 -2.27
N GLU A 172 -8.70 5.23 -1.74
CA GLU A 172 -8.27 6.61 -1.98
C GLU A 172 -7.82 6.83 -3.43
N LEU A 173 -7.17 5.86 -4.07
CA LEU A 173 -6.82 5.93 -5.50
C LEU A 173 -8.08 6.09 -6.38
N VAL A 174 -9.07 5.22 -6.18
CA VAL A 174 -10.33 5.31 -6.94
C VAL A 174 -11.00 6.64 -6.69
N LYS A 175 -11.10 7.09 -5.43
CA LYS A 175 -11.70 8.37 -5.07
C LYS A 175 -11.00 9.56 -5.75
N LYS A 176 -9.67 9.54 -5.82
CA LYS A 176 -8.85 10.62 -6.39
C LYS A 176 -8.97 10.72 -7.91
N PHE A 177 -9.07 9.58 -8.60
CA PHE A 177 -9.02 9.53 -10.06
C PHE A 177 -10.33 9.16 -10.76
N LYS A 178 -11.41 8.85 -10.01
CA LYS A 178 -12.72 8.57 -10.61
C LYS A 178 -13.17 9.74 -11.51
N PRO A 179 -13.89 9.46 -12.61
CA PRO A 179 -14.50 10.49 -13.42
C PRO A 179 -15.36 11.44 -12.57
N LYS A 180 -15.36 12.75 -12.90
CA LYS A 180 -16.10 13.76 -12.13
C LYS A 180 -17.60 13.48 -12.05
N ASN A 181 -18.18 12.84 -13.06
CA ASN A 181 -19.59 12.44 -13.11
C ASN A 181 -19.90 11.12 -12.38
N CYS A 182 -18.89 10.45 -11.78
CA CYS A 182 -19.10 9.26 -10.97
C CYS A 182 -19.54 9.67 -9.55
N ASN A 183 -20.85 9.72 -9.32
CA ASN A 183 -21.45 10.11 -8.03
C ASN A 183 -21.52 8.96 -7.00
N HIS A 184 -21.36 7.72 -7.47
CA HIS A 184 -21.38 6.54 -6.62
C HIS A 184 -20.35 5.53 -7.13
N PHE A 185 -19.53 5.03 -6.21
CA PHE A 185 -18.68 3.86 -6.44
C PHE A 185 -18.69 3.03 -5.17
N ALA A 186 -18.64 1.71 -5.32
CA ALA A 186 -18.52 0.78 -4.23
C ALA A 186 -17.26 -0.05 -4.46
N ILE A 187 -16.50 -0.26 -3.39
CA ILE A 187 -15.36 -1.17 -3.40
C ILE A 187 -15.74 -2.33 -2.51
N SER A 188 -16.04 -3.46 -3.13
CA SER A 188 -16.32 -4.71 -2.43
C SER A 188 -15.06 -5.57 -2.39
N ARG A 189 -14.77 -6.15 -1.22
CA ARG A 189 -13.72 -7.16 -1.08
C ARG A 189 -14.25 -8.50 -1.62
N HIS A 190 -13.54 -9.08 -2.58
CA HIS A 190 -13.82 -10.41 -3.10
C HIS A 190 -12.55 -11.23 -2.89
N ASP A 191 -12.52 -12.02 -1.82
CA ASP A 191 -11.34 -12.80 -1.46
C ASP A 191 -11.24 -14.05 -2.34
N ILE A 192 -10.13 -14.19 -3.08
CA ILE A 192 -9.78 -15.41 -3.83
C ILE A 192 -8.59 -16.13 -3.13
N GLY A 193 -8.41 -15.88 -1.83
CA GLY A 193 -7.34 -16.45 -0.99
C GLY A 193 -7.45 -16.02 0.47
N GLU A 194 -6.60 -16.57 1.35
CA GLU A 194 -6.61 -16.27 2.79
C GLU A 194 -6.32 -14.78 3.06
N CYS A 195 -7.37 -14.05 3.38
CA CYS A 195 -7.31 -12.67 3.86
C CYS A 195 -6.56 -12.65 5.19
N LYS A 196 -5.50 -11.84 5.30
CA LYS A 196 -4.78 -11.60 6.56
C LYS A 196 -5.49 -10.49 7.35
N SER A 197 -6.75 -10.72 7.68
CA SER A 197 -7.41 -10.04 8.79
C SER A 197 -7.78 -11.14 9.80
N PRO A 198 -7.64 -10.90 11.12
CA PRO A 198 -8.05 -11.87 12.13
C PRO A 198 -9.53 -12.24 12.01
#